data_AF-A0A1B9YBY3-F1
#
_entry.id   AF-A0A1B9YBY3-F1
#
_cell.length_a   1.000
_cell.length_b   1.000
_cell.length_c   1.000
_cell.angle_alpha   90.00
_cell.angle_beta   90.00
_cell.angle_gamma   90.00
#
_symmetry.space_group_name_H-M   'P 1'
#
loop_
_entity.id
_entity.type
_entity.pdbx_description
1 polymer ?
#
loop_
_entity_poly.entity_id
_entity_poly.type
_entity_poly.pdbx_seq_one_letter_code
_entity_poly.pdbx_strand_id
1 'polypeptide(L)'
;MKSFASIFIQMVIFLLFTNCREKLEEPVSFFENYDVSSGRYKLEIHQVEGELIDDFRNFYIDDPLTLNKMKRQWVFKYKSDIKSCGYGYLIALKEDNKSIKQTLVNLDCEYMSGWIYFPKKYLLDHKNHFKRID
;
A
#
# COMPACT_ATOMS: atom_id res chain seq x y z
N MET A 1 16.92 -43.75 -2.95
CA MET A 1 16.18 -42.90 -1.98
C MET A 1 16.94 -41.67 -1.45
N LYS A 2 18.26 -41.52 -1.60
CA LYS A 2 19.01 -40.33 -1.10
C LYS A 2 18.87 -39.06 -1.97
N SER A 3 18.47 -39.19 -3.24
CA SER A 3 18.41 -38.07 -4.20
C SER A 3 17.17 -37.17 -4.03
N PHE A 4 15.99 -37.74 -3.72
CA PHE A 4 14.76 -36.96 -3.54
C PHE A 4 14.77 -36.07 -2.30
N ALA A 5 15.35 -36.54 -1.19
CA ALA A 5 15.46 -35.75 0.04
C ALA A 5 16.36 -34.51 -0.15
N SER A 6 17.45 -34.64 -0.91
CA SER A 6 18.36 -33.53 -1.21
C SER A 6 17.70 -32.44 -2.06
N ILE A 7 16.94 -32.84 -3.08
CA ILE A 7 16.21 -31.91 -3.96
C ILE A 7 15.10 -31.19 -3.19
N PHE A 8 14.39 -31.91 -2.31
CA PHE A 8 13.36 -31.33 -1.45
C PHE A 8 13.94 -30.29 -0.48
N ILE A 9 15.07 -30.60 0.16
CA ILE A 9 15.76 -29.67 1.07
C ILE A 9 16.21 -28.41 0.31
N GLN A 10 16.78 -28.56 -0.90
CA GLN A 10 17.16 -27.40 -1.72
C GLN A 10 15.96 -26.55 -2.14
N MET A 11 14.82 -27.15 -2.49
CA MET A 11 13.59 -26.39 -2.77
C MET A 11 13.09 -25.65 -1.53
N VAL A 12 13.08 -26.28 -0.35
CA VAL A 12 12.64 -25.63 0.89
C VAL A 12 13.57 -24.46 1.25
N ILE A 13 14.89 -24.64 1.13
CA ILE A 13 15.86 -23.57 1.38
C ILE A 13 15.67 -22.42 0.36
N PHE A 14 15.48 -22.73 -0.92
CA PHE A 14 15.24 -21.71 -1.95
C PHE A 14 13.93 -20.95 -1.70
N LEU A 15 12.87 -21.65 -1.29
CA LEU A 15 11.59 -21.03 -0.89
C LEU A 15 11.75 -20.12 0.33
N LEU A 16 12.60 -20.48 1.31
CA LEU A 16 12.89 -19.65 2.48
C LEU A 16 13.68 -18.37 2.15
N PHE A 17 14.46 -18.36 1.06
CA PHE A 17 15.25 -17.19 0.65
C PHE A 17 14.55 -16.23 -0.32
N THR A 18 13.41 -16.61 -0.91
CA THR A 18 12.76 -15.80 -1.97
C THR A 18 11.98 -14.58 -1.49
N ASN A 19 11.83 -14.32 -0.18
CA ASN A 19 10.97 -13.22 0.30
C ASN A 19 11.39 -12.56 1.63
N CYS A 20 12.70 -12.43 1.87
CA CYS A 20 13.20 -11.67 3.02
C CYS A 20 13.13 -10.16 2.78
N ARG A 21 11.93 -9.58 2.85
CA ARG A 21 11.75 -8.12 2.91
C ARG A 21 12.13 -7.58 4.27
N GLU A 22 12.77 -6.43 4.28
CA GLU A 22 13.12 -5.74 5.53
C GLU A 22 11.85 -5.28 6.26
N LYS A 23 11.74 -5.63 7.54
CA LYS A 23 10.61 -5.21 8.39
C LYS A 23 10.81 -3.77 8.86
N LEU A 24 9.69 -3.08 9.09
CA LEU A 24 9.68 -1.84 9.87
C LEU A 24 9.96 -2.16 11.35
N GLU A 25 10.53 -1.22 12.09
CA GLU A 25 10.72 -1.34 13.54
C GLU A 25 9.38 -1.52 14.25
N GLU A 26 8.38 -0.72 13.84
CA GLU A 26 7.00 -0.85 14.28
C GLU A 26 6.04 -0.82 13.06
N PRO A 27 4.95 -1.61 13.08
CA PRO A 27 3.95 -1.56 12.02
C PRO A 27 3.27 -0.18 11.95
N VAL A 28 3.11 0.36 10.74
CA VAL A 28 2.42 1.63 10.54
C VAL A 28 0.96 1.37 10.16
N SER A 29 0.03 1.92 10.94
CA SER A 29 -1.40 1.91 10.62
C SER A 29 -1.82 3.27 10.07
N PHE A 30 -2.22 3.34 8.79
CA PHE A 30 -2.53 4.65 8.18
C PHE A 30 -3.73 5.33 8.85
N PHE A 31 -4.77 4.57 9.17
CA PHE A 31 -6.01 5.10 9.76
C PHE A 31 -6.04 5.00 11.30
N GLU A 32 -4.88 4.91 11.94
CA GLU A 32 -4.78 4.86 13.40
C GLU A 32 -5.44 6.10 14.02
N ASN A 33 -6.22 5.89 15.09
CA ASN A 33 -6.92 6.94 15.83
C ASN A 33 -8.07 7.66 15.10
N TYR A 34 -8.39 7.30 13.85
CA TYR A 34 -9.51 7.90 13.12
C TYR A 34 -10.74 6.98 13.07
N ASP A 35 -11.91 7.50 13.44
CA ASP A 35 -13.19 6.80 13.26
C ASP A 35 -13.75 7.02 11.85
N VAL A 36 -13.16 6.31 10.90
CA VAL A 36 -13.58 6.35 9.48
C VAL A 36 -15.00 5.84 9.24
N SER A 37 -15.65 5.24 10.24
CA SER A 37 -17.06 4.82 10.14
C SER A 37 -18.04 5.98 10.32
N SER A 38 -17.59 7.12 10.84
CA SER A 38 -18.42 8.32 11.08
C SER A 38 -18.94 9.03 9.82
N GLY A 39 -18.41 8.70 8.63
CA GLY A 39 -18.78 9.33 7.36
C GLY A 39 -18.24 10.75 7.13
N ARG A 40 -17.41 11.26 8.03
CA ARG A 40 -16.79 12.60 7.94
C ARG A 40 -15.48 12.62 7.15
N TYR A 41 -14.99 11.45 6.75
CA TYR A 41 -13.66 11.29 6.18
C TYR A 41 -13.71 11.03 4.68
N LYS A 42 -12.74 11.63 3.96
CA LYS A 42 -12.46 11.39 2.55
C LYS A 42 -10.99 11.02 2.40
N LEU A 43 -10.71 9.88 1.80
CA LEU A 43 -9.36 9.49 1.39
C LEU A 43 -9.13 9.96 -0.03
N GLU A 44 -8.13 10.80 -0.28
CA GLU A 44 -7.71 11.20 -1.61
C GLU A 44 -6.36 10.59 -1.94
N ILE A 45 -6.19 10.16 -3.18
CA ILE A 45 -4.95 9.61 -3.72
C ILE A 45 -4.63 10.41 -4.99
N HIS A 46 -3.46 11.04 -4.98
CA HIS A 46 -2.97 11.90 -6.05
C HIS A 46 -1.65 11.35 -6.60
N GLN A 47 -1.54 11.24 -7.91
CA GLN A 47 -0.26 10.97 -8.55
C GLN A 47 0.64 12.20 -8.40
N VAL A 48 1.87 12.00 -7.97
CA VAL A 48 2.86 13.09 -7.78
C VAL A 48 4.16 12.86 -8.55
N GLU A 49 4.47 11.62 -8.95
CA GLU A 49 5.72 11.29 -9.66
C GLU A 49 5.54 10.07 -10.58
N GLY A 50 6.28 10.04 -11.69
CA GLY A 50 6.32 8.91 -12.63
C GLY A 50 5.13 8.85 -13.61
N GLU A 51 5.05 7.77 -14.39
CA GLU A 51 3.92 7.52 -15.30
C GLU A 51 2.68 6.99 -14.55
N LEU A 52 1.51 7.10 -15.18
CA LEU A 52 0.28 6.51 -14.66
C LEU A 52 0.34 4.98 -14.76
N ILE A 53 0.04 4.29 -13.66
CA ILE A 53 -0.16 2.83 -13.68
C ILE A 53 -1.66 2.52 -13.83
N ASP A 54 -2.04 1.59 -14.72
CA ASP A 54 -3.37 0.94 -14.77
C ASP A 54 -4.60 1.88 -14.56
N ASP A 55 -4.54 3.10 -15.09
CA ASP A 55 -5.53 4.18 -14.94
C ASP A 55 -5.76 4.70 -13.49
N PHE A 56 -4.83 4.46 -12.58
CA PHE A 56 -4.76 5.09 -11.26
C PHE A 56 -4.37 6.58 -11.39
N ARG A 57 -5.28 7.38 -11.92
CA ARG A 57 -5.25 8.86 -11.87
C ARG A 57 -5.60 9.36 -10.48
N ASN A 58 -5.82 10.66 -10.31
CA ASN A 58 -6.31 11.20 -9.04
C ASN A 58 -7.73 10.67 -8.75
N PHE A 59 -7.94 10.13 -7.55
CA PHE A 59 -9.24 9.62 -7.12
C PHE A 59 -9.44 9.81 -5.62
N TYR A 60 -10.67 9.62 -5.18
CA TYR A 60 -11.03 9.62 -3.78
C TYR A 60 -12.02 8.53 -3.41
N ILE A 61 -12.11 8.28 -2.11
CA ILE A 61 -13.04 7.35 -1.47
C ILE A 61 -13.58 8.03 -0.23
N ASP A 62 -14.90 8.09 -0.12
CA ASP A 62 -15.66 8.65 1.00
C ASP A 62 -16.69 7.66 1.56
N ASP A 63 -16.78 6.45 0.98
CA ASP A 63 -17.66 5.38 1.47
C ASP A 63 -17.14 4.83 2.81
N PRO A 64 -17.89 5.00 3.93
CA PRO A 64 -17.41 4.62 5.25
C PRO A 64 -17.13 3.11 5.38
N LEU A 65 -17.90 2.28 4.66
CA LEU A 65 -17.71 0.82 4.68
C LEU A 65 -16.39 0.44 4.02
N THR A 66 -16.07 1.04 2.87
CA THR A 66 -14.79 0.84 2.16
C THR A 66 -13.63 1.38 2.97
N LEU A 67 -13.74 2.58 3.54
CA LEU A 67 -12.68 3.14 4.40
C LEU A 67 -12.42 2.28 5.64
N ASN A 68 -13.45 1.68 6.24
CA ASN A 68 -13.27 0.77 7.36
C ASN A 68 -12.61 -0.55 6.95
N LYS A 69 -12.88 -1.07 5.75
CA LYS A 69 -12.15 -2.23 5.18
C LYS A 69 -10.67 -1.87 4.96
N MET A 70 -10.40 -0.71 4.37
CA MET A 70 -9.04 -0.20 4.18
C MET A 70 -8.31 -0.03 5.51
N LYS A 71 -8.95 0.54 6.54
CA LYS A 71 -8.38 0.67 7.90
C LYS A 71 -7.85 -0.64 8.46
N ARG A 72 -8.56 -1.75 8.25
CA ARG A 72 -8.13 -3.09 8.71
C ARG A 72 -7.00 -3.67 7.86
N GLN A 73 -6.99 -3.34 6.57
CA GLN A 73 -6.04 -3.87 5.59
C GLN A 73 -4.71 -3.10 5.59
N TRP A 74 -4.76 -1.78 5.76
CA TRP A 74 -3.64 -0.85 5.63
C TRP A 74 -2.83 -0.73 6.92
N VAL A 75 -2.31 -1.89 7.31
CA VAL A 75 -1.31 -2.06 8.35
C VAL A 75 -0.03 -2.53 7.68
N PHE A 76 0.96 -1.64 7.59
CA PHE A 76 2.17 -1.88 6.85
C PHE A 76 3.29 -2.36 7.76
N LYS A 77 4.02 -3.38 7.33
CA LYS A 77 5.01 -4.09 8.17
C LYS A 77 6.42 -4.10 7.58
N TYR A 78 6.57 -3.65 6.34
CA TYR A 78 7.80 -3.81 5.57
C TYR A 78 8.22 -2.48 4.94
N LYS A 79 9.53 -2.29 4.84
CA LYS A 79 10.13 -1.22 4.04
C LYS A 79 10.00 -1.59 2.56
N SER A 80 9.93 -0.59 1.68
CA SER A 80 10.09 -0.82 0.25
C SER A 80 11.50 -1.34 -0.05
N ASP A 81 11.61 -2.30 -0.98
CA ASP A 81 12.90 -2.66 -1.59
C ASP A 81 13.44 -1.47 -2.41
N ILE A 82 14.70 -1.54 -2.88
CA ILE A 82 15.37 -0.48 -3.65
C ILE A 82 15.57 -0.92 -5.11
N LYS A 83 14.87 -0.31 -6.08
CA LYS A 83 14.94 -0.57 -7.54
C LYS A 83 14.77 0.72 -8.35
N SER A 84 15.18 0.79 -9.61
CA SER A 84 15.34 2.05 -10.38
C SER A 84 14.07 2.70 -10.96
N CYS A 85 12.85 2.33 -10.53
CA CYS A 85 11.60 2.92 -11.05
C CYS A 85 10.63 3.33 -9.93
N GLY A 86 9.91 4.44 -10.09
CA GLY A 86 8.93 4.87 -9.09
C GLY A 86 7.71 5.55 -9.70
N TYR A 87 6.54 5.15 -9.20
CA TYR A 87 5.27 5.82 -9.45
C TYR A 87 4.75 6.32 -8.10
N GLY A 88 5.02 7.60 -7.84
CA GLY A 88 4.78 8.22 -6.54
C GLY A 88 3.34 8.70 -6.41
N TYR A 89 2.72 8.37 -5.29
CA TYR A 89 1.37 8.80 -4.95
C TYR A 89 1.32 9.43 -3.57
N LEU A 90 0.65 10.57 -3.46
CA LEU A 90 0.25 11.17 -2.19
C LEU A 90 -1.10 10.61 -1.77
N ILE A 91 -1.13 9.94 -0.62
CA ILE A 91 -2.36 9.54 0.06
C ILE A 91 -2.65 10.58 1.14
N ALA A 92 -3.83 11.20 1.10
CA ALA A 92 -4.28 12.17 2.08
C ALA A 92 -5.63 11.74 2.68
N LEU A 93 -5.70 11.64 4.01
CA LEU A 93 -6.96 11.57 4.74
C LEU A 93 -7.44 12.99 5.01
N LYS A 94 -8.67 13.29 4.64
CA LYS A 94 -9.32 14.58 4.86
C LYS A 94 -10.52 14.47 5.78
N GLU A 95 -10.72 15.47 6.62
CA GLU A 95 -11.93 15.76 7.39
C GLU A 95 -12.29 17.22 7.11
N ASP A 96 -13.55 17.49 6.73
CA ASP A 96 -14.00 18.84 6.34
C ASP A 96 -13.08 19.53 5.31
N ASN A 97 -12.65 18.78 4.28
CA ASN A 97 -11.71 19.19 3.24
C ASN A 97 -10.28 19.56 3.70
N LYS A 98 -9.97 19.46 4.99
CA LYS A 98 -8.61 19.68 5.52
C LYS A 98 -7.85 18.36 5.58
N SER A 99 -6.61 18.35 5.09
CA SER A 99 -5.73 17.19 5.22
C SER A 99 -5.31 17.03 6.68
N ILE A 100 -5.69 15.91 7.28
CA ILE A 100 -5.38 15.58 8.70
C ILE A 100 -4.27 14.54 8.82
N LYS A 101 -4.00 13.79 7.74
CA LYS A 101 -2.88 12.86 7.62
C LYS A 101 -2.51 12.69 6.17
N GLN A 102 -1.22 12.59 5.90
CA GLN A 102 -0.71 12.32 4.57
C GLN A 102 0.48 11.38 4.61
N THR A 103 0.65 10.62 3.56
CA THR A 103 1.86 9.83 3.34
C THR A 103 2.13 9.70 1.85
N LEU A 104 3.39 9.54 1.49
CA LEU A 104 3.78 9.22 0.14
C LEU A 104 3.97 7.71 0.04
N VAL A 105 3.39 7.11 -0.98
CA VAL A 105 3.53 5.69 -1.28
C VAL A 105 4.00 5.51 -2.70
N ASN A 106 4.64 4.37 -2.93
CA ASN A 106 4.92 3.90 -4.27
C ASN A 106 3.97 2.73 -4.58
N LEU A 107 3.13 2.89 -5.60
CA LEU A 107 2.09 1.91 -5.92
C LEU A 107 2.55 0.79 -6.84
N ASP A 108 3.59 1.03 -7.65
CA ASP A 108 4.18 0.02 -8.51
C ASP A 108 5.65 0.36 -8.73
N CYS A 109 6.50 -0.65 -8.70
CA CYS A 109 7.96 -0.51 -8.56
C CYS A 109 8.48 -0.09 -7.16
N GLU A 110 9.50 -0.79 -6.70
CA GLU A 110 10.07 -0.69 -5.35
C GLU A 110 11.15 0.41 -5.33
N TYR A 111 10.81 1.68 -5.53
CA TYR A 111 11.76 2.79 -5.32
C TYR A 111 11.21 3.74 -4.29
N MET A 112 11.91 3.81 -3.16
CA MET A 112 12.20 5.00 -2.37
C MET A 112 12.72 4.48 -1.03
N SER A 113 14.03 4.56 -0.80
CA SER A 113 14.60 4.09 0.47
C SER A 113 13.98 4.88 1.63
N GLY A 114 13.44 4.17 2.62
CA GLY A 114 12.75 4.78 3.78
C GLY A 114 11.24 4.91 3.63
N TRP A 115 10.66 4.53 2.49
CA TRP A 115 9.20 4.53 2.28
C TRP A 115 8.58 3.19 2.67
N ILE A 116 7.28 3.26 3.00
CA ILE A 116 6.49 2.09 3.36
C ILE A 116 6.22 1.26 2.10
N TYR A 117 6.45 -0.06 2.17
CA TYR A 117 6.00 -0.95 1.11
C TYR A 117 4.47 -0.96 1.07
N PHE A 118 3.91 -0.46 -0.03
CA PHE A 118 2.47 -0.41 -0.26
C PHE A 118 2.06 -1.50 -1.25
N PRO A 119 1.34 -2.56 -0.83
CA PRO A 119 0.90 -3.59 -1.76
C PRO A 119 -0.14 -3.04 -2.74
N LYS A 120 0.14 -3.05 -4.04
CA LYS A 120 -0.81 -2.60 -5.10
C LYS A 120 -2.22 -3.20 -4.95
N LYS A 121 -2.32 -4.47 -4.50
CA LYS A 121 -3.58 -5.15 -4.21
C LYS A 121 -4.49 -4.40 -3.22
N TYR A 122 -3.90 -3.65 -2.29
CA TYR A 122 -4.66 -2.86 -1.29
C TYR A 122 -5.49 -1.75 -1.92
N LEU A 123 -5.19 -1.35 -3.14
CA LEU A 123 -6.03 -0.47 -3.93
C LEU A 123 -6.93 -1.24 -4.89
N LEU A 124 -6.38 -2.24 -5.58
CA LEU A 124 -7.16 -3.02 -6.55
C LEU A 124 -8.40 -3.66 -5.93
N ASP A 125 -8.34 -4.12 -4.68
CA ASP A 125 -9.47 -4.71 -3.94
C ASP A 125 -10.67 -3.75 -3.80
N HIS A 126 -10.45 -2.44 -3.95
CA HIS A 126 -11.48 -1.41 -3.76
C HIS A 126 -11.67 -0.52 -5.00
N LYS A 127 -11.11 -0.88 -6.16
CA LYS A 127 -11.09 -0.04 -7.38
C LYS A 127 -12.47 0.45 -7.81
N ASN A 128 -13.51 -0.36 -7.58
CA ASN A 128 -14.89 -0.02 -7.95
C ASN A 128 -15.54 1.05 -7.07
N HIS A 129 -14.91 1.42 -5.95
CA HIS A 129 -15.39 2.48 -5.05
C HIS A 129 -14.71 3.83 -5.32
N PHE A 130 -13.79 3.89 -6.28
CA PHE A 130 -13.05 5.10 -6.57
C PHE A 130 -13.92 6.10 -7.34
N LYS A 131 -13.93 7.33 -6.84
CA LYS A 131 -14.52 8.49 -7.52
C LYS A 131 -13.39 9.34 -8.08
N ARG A 132 -13.48 9.75 -9.34
CA ARG A 132 -12.45 10.59 -9.97
C ARG A 132 -12.38 11.96 -9.30
N ILE A 133 -11.17 12.48 -9.18
CA ILE A 133 -10.93 13.90 -8.91
C ILE A 133 -10.67 14.51 -10.28
N ASP A 134 -11.59 15.38 -10.72
CA ASP A 134 -11.44 16.14 -11.96
C ASP A 134 -10.36 17.22 -11.83
#